data_AF-A0AAV6K3G5-F1
#
_entry.id   AF-A0AAV6K3G5-F1
#
_cell.length_a   1.000
_cell.length_b   1.000
_cell.length_c   1.000
_cell.angle_alpha   90.00
_cell.angle_beta   90.00
_cell.angle_gamma   90.00
#
_symmetry.space_group_name_H-M   'P 1'
#
loop_
_entity.id
_entity.type
_entity.pdbx_description
1 polymer ?
#
loop_
_entity_poly.entity_id
_entity_poly.type
_entity_poly.pdbx_seq_one_letter_code
_entity_poly.pdbx_strand_id
1 'polypeptide(L)'
;MADQTSNTSIMESKPAHPLHQIAETPTHKLLLKQWLKEEELILNRTALKETQIDSVRKELTQLYCFFFLFHSTALVLLFSASSRGPQSSSCHRSWIPSLCSLLFSLGMIWAVRYKTDVEGHLEKLLEREKEDGKLLAKCVEELKRKGVEFDLLKEVDALRRAKSLRVEAKAVRKWSARDFVSLFFFTVSCLVLGLTRVILCS
;
A
#
# COMPACT_ATOMS: atom_id res chain seq x y z
N MET A 1 69.73 25.03 -42.22
CA MET A 1 69.50 23.74 -41.55
C MET A 1 68.58 24.00 -40.38
N ALA A 2 67.31 23.66 -40.57
CA ALA A 2 66.27 23.72 -39.55
C ALA A 2 66.42 22.49 -38.63
N ASP A 3 66.18 22.62 -37.33
CA ASP A 3 64.86 22.34 -36.77
C ASP A 3 64.86 22.55 -35.25
N GLN A 4 63.90 23.37 -34.84
CA GLN A 4 63.60 23.78 -33.48
C GLN A 4 62.63 22.72 -32.92
N THR A 5 63.12 21.78 -32.11
CA THR A 5 62.26 20.75 -31.51
C THR A 5 61.55 21.32 -30.28
N SER A 6 60.37 21.86 -30.52
CA SER A 6 59.40 22.27 -29.50
C SER A 6 58.88 21.03 -28.77
N ASN A 7 59.41 20.78 -27.58
CA ASN A 7 58.83 19.84 -26.62
C ASN A 7 57.54 20.44 -26.03
N THR A 8 56.46 20.32 -26.78
CA THR A 8 55.10 20.59 -26.29
C THR A 8 54.70 19.44 -25.37
N SER A 9 55.00 19.55 -24.08
CA SER A 9 54.44 18.66 -23.08
C SER A 9 52.92 18.86 -23.06
N ILE A 10 52.20 17.92 -23.66
CA ILE A 10 50.75 17.79 -23.55
C ILE A 10 50.45 17.62 -22.06
N MET A 11 50.10 18.70 -21.37
CA MET A 11 49.49 18.62 -20.05
C MET A 11 48.14 17.95 -20.27
N GLU A 12 48.09 16.64 -20.05
CA GLU A 12 46.85 15.90 -19.99
C GLU A 12 46.06 16.48 -18.82
N SER A 13 45.05 17.30 -19.15
CA SER A 13 44.19 17.94 -18.18
C SER A 13 43.51 16.84 -17.37
N LYS A 14 43.71 16.88 -16.06
CA LYS A 14 43.04 16.00 -15.10
C LYS A 14 41.54 15.96 -15.47
N PRO A 15 40.94 14.78 -15.74
CA PRO A 15 39.57 14.73 -16.21
C PRO A 15 38.68 15.50 -15.24
N ALA A 16 38.04 16.56 -15.75
CA ALA A 16 37.22 17.44 -14.95
C ALA A 16 36.14 16.60 -14.26
N HIS A 17 35.90 16.88 -12.97
CA HIS A 17 34.91 16.13 -12.18
C HIS A 17 33.57 16.08 -12.95
N PRO A 18 32.86 14.94 -13.02
CA PRO A 18 31.66 14.78 -13.86
C PRO A 18 30.58 15.86 -13.62
N LEU A 19 30.43 16.33 -12.38
CA LEU A 19 29.57 17.46 -12.02
C LEU A 19 29.94 18.79 -12.71
N HIS A 20 31.23 19.03 -12.98
CA HIS A 20 31.72 20.20 -13.73
C HIS A 20 31.38 20.08 -15.22
N GLN A 21 31.48 18.90 -15.82
CA GLN A 21 31.06 18.65 -17.20
C GLN A 21 29.53 18.76 -17.40
N ILE A 22 28.74 18.36 -16.40
CA ILE A 22 27.28 18.58 -16.37
C ILE A 22 26.95 20.08 -16.25
N ALA A 23 27.77 20.86 -15.55
CA ALA A 23 27.58 22.30 -15.44
C ALA A 23 27.83 23.04 -16.77
N GLU A 24 28.66 22.47 -17.65
CA GLU A 24 28.97 22.99 -18.99
C GLU A 24 27.89 22.64 -20.04
N THR A 25 27.07 21.61 -19.82
CA THR A 25 25.94 21.28 -20.70
C THR A 25 24.59 21.72 -20.10
N PRO A 26 23.95 22.76 -20.65
CA PRO A 26 22.71 23.32 -20.07
C PRO A 26 21.54 22.32 -20.04
N THR A 27 21.52 21.36 -20.96
CA THR A 27 20.51 20.29 -21.06
C THR A 27 20.60 19.30 -19.89
N HIS A 28 21.80 18.78 -19.58
CA HIS A 28 22.00 17.84 -18.47
C HIS A 28 21.77 18.50 -17.10
N LYS A 29 22.14 19.78 -16.96
CA LYS A 29 21.87 20.56 -15.76
C LYS A 29 20.36 20.77 -15.53
N LEU A 30 19.60 21.05 -16.59
CA LEU A 30 18.14 21.20 -16.51
C LEU A 30 17.47 19.86 -16.16
N LEU A 31 17.88 18.78 -16.83
CA LEU A 31 17.39 17.43 -16.59
C LEU A 31 17.62 16.99 -15.15
N LEU A 32 18.83 17.21 -14.63
CA LEU A 32 19.16 16.89 -13.24
C LEU A 32 18.27 17.66 -12.26
N LYS A 33 18.04 18.96 -12.48
CA LYS A 33 17.11 19.75 -11.66
C LYS A 33 15.68 19.23 -11.74
N GLN A 34 15.22 18.87 -12.93
CA GLN A 34 13.89 18.33 -13.14
C GLN A 34 13.71 16.98 -12.44
N TRP A 35 14.70 16.08 -12.54
CA TRP A 35 14.64 14.76 -11.90
C TRP A 35 14.75 14.85 -10.38
N LEU A 36 15.57 15.75 -9.83
CA LEU A 36 15.59 16.01 -8.40
C LEU A 36 14.25 16.56 -7.91
N LYS A 37 13.58 17.40 -8.71
CA LYS A 37 12.24 17.87 -8.37
C LYS A 37 11.19 16.75 -8.43
N GLU A 38 11.25 15.91 -9.45
CA GLU A 38 10.36 14.76 -9.58
C GLU A 38 10.56 13.75 -8.44
N GLU A 39 11.80 13.55 -7.99
CA GLU A 39 12.13 12.71 -6.82
C GLU A 39 11.42 13.22 -5.55
N GLU A 40 11.50 14.53 -5.29
CA GLU A 40 10.77 15.17 -4.17
C GLU A 40 9.25 14.98 -4.30
N LEU A 41 8.69 15.13 -5.51
CA LEU A 41 7.26 14.91 -5.75
C LEU A 41 6.84 13.45 -5.57
N ILE A 42 7.67 12.48 -5.94
CA ILE A 42 7.43 11.05 -5.71
C ILE A 42 7.48 10.75 -4.21
N LEU A 43 8.47 11.30 -3.48
CA LEU A 43 8.57 11.12 -2.03
C LEU A 43 7.33 11.65 -1.31
N ASN A 44 6.86 12.85 -1.66
CA ASN A 44 5.64 13.43 -1.09
C ASN A 44 4.40 12.58 -1.39
N ARG A 45 4.25 12.08 -2.63
CA ARG A 45 3.15 11.18 -3.00
C ARG A 45 3.21 9.84 -2.26
N THR A 46 4.41 9.32 -2.05
CA THR A 46 4.66 8.07 -1.30
C THR A 46 4.24 8.25 0.16
N ALA A 47 4.69 9.33 0.80
CA ALA A 47 4.33 9.64 2.18
C ALA A 47 2.81 9.83 2.36
N LEU A 48 2.16 10.50 1.40
CA LEU A 48 0.70 10.65 1.40
C LEU A 48 -0.01 9.28 1.29
N LYS A 49 0.45 8.39 0.41
CA LYS A 49 -0.15 7.04 0.29
C LYS A 49 0.09 6.19 1.53
N GLU A 50 1.25 6.28 2.16
CA GLU A 50 1.54 5.58 3.42
C GLU A 50 0.59 6.03 4.53
N THR A 51 0.42 7.34 4.70
CA THR A 51 -0.54 7.87 5.68
C THR A 51 -1.99 7.49 5.38
N GLN A 52 -2.37 7.41 4.10
CA GLN A 52 -3.69 6.89 3.69
C GLN A 52 -3.86 5.41 4.05
N ILE A 53 -2.85 4.57 3.80
CA ILE A 53 -2.89 3.15 4.17
C ILE A 53 -3.02 3.00 5.69
N ASP A 54 -2.23 3.75 6.46
CA ASP A 54 -2.30 3.73 7.92
C ASP A 54 -3.67 4.18 8.44
N SER A 55 -4.29 5.17 7.78
CA SER A 55 -5.65 5.58 8.08
C SER A 55 -6.66 4.45 7.84
N VAL A 56 -6.58 3.77 6.68
CA VAL A 56 -7.47 2.64 6.37
C VAL A 56 -7.30 1.49 7.37
N ARG A 57 -6.06 1.19 7.81
CA ARG A 57 -5.78 0.18 8.84
C ARG A 57 -6.40 0.53 10.19
N LYS A 58 -6.38 1.81 10.58
CA LYS A 58 -7.06 2.30 11.79
C LYS A 58 -8.57 2.12 11.70
N GLU A 59 -9.17 2.50 10.57
CA GLU A 59 -10.61 2.28 10.33
C GLU A 59 -10.99 0.80 10.34
N LEU A 60 -10.15 -0.07 9.78
CA LEU A 60 -10.33 -1.52 9.80
C LEU A 60 -10.32 -2.07 11.23
N THR A 61 -9.36 -1.62 12.05
CA THR A 61 -9.29 -1.96 13.48
C THR A 61 -10.54 -1.48 14.21
N GLN A 62 -11.01 -0.27 13.93
CA GLN A 62 -12.24 0.27 14.51
C GLN A 62 -13.47 -0.56 14.12
N LEU A 63 -13.57 -1.02 12.86
CA LEU A 63 -14.64 -1.93 12.44
C LEU A 63 -14.57 -3.24 13.24
N TYR A 64 -13.39 -3.82 13.46
CA TYR A 64 -13.25 -5.02 14.28
C TYR A 64 -13.74 -4.77 15.72
N CYS A 65 -13.33 -3.65 16.33
CA CYS A 65 -13.81 -3.27 17.66
C CYS A 65 -15.33 -3.13 17.70
N PHE A 66 -15.94 -2.44 16.73
CA PHE A 66 -17.40 -2.30 16.67
C PHE A 66 -18.13 -3.62 16.51
N PHE A 67 -17.58 -4.56 15.73
CA PHE A 67 -18.15 -5.89 15.62
C PHE A 67 -18.26 -6.57 16.99
N PHE A 68 -17.15 -6.63 17.73
CA PHE A 68 -17.12 -7.28 19.03
C PHE A 68 -17.93 -6.53 20.08
N LEU A 69 -17.86 -5.19 20.10
CA LEU A 69 -18.61 -4.37 21.05
C LEU A 69 -20.11 -4.56 20.88
N PHE A 70 -20.61 -4.53 19.64
CA PHE A 70 -22.03 -4.75 19.35
C PHE A 70 -22.48 -6.13 19.82
N HIS A 71 -21.80 -7.20 19.39
CA HIS A 71 -22.21 -8.56 19.74
C HIS A 71 -22.08 -8.85 21.23
N SER A 72 -21.03 -8.35 21.90
CA SER A 72 -20.86 -8.50 23.35
C SER A 72 -21.97 -7.78 24.11
N THR A 73 -22.27 -6.53 23.74
CA THR A 73 -23.34 -5.74 24.37
C THR A 73 -24.70 -6.40 24.14
N ALA A 74 -24.97 -6.87 22.91
CA ALA A 74 -26.21 -7.56 22.58
C ALA A 74 -26.40 -8.83 23.44
N LEU A 75 -25.35 -9.66 23.58
CA LEU A 75 -25.41 -10.87 24.40
C LEU A 75 -25.61 -10.56 25.89
N VAL A 76 -24.91 -9.56 26.43
CA VAL A 76 -25.09 -9.13 27.84
C VAL A 76 -26.51 -8.63 28.10
N LEU A 77 -27.06 -7.82 27.19
CA LEU A 77 -28.44 -7.34 27.28
C LEU A 77 -29.46 -8.46 27.18
N LEU A 78 -29.28 -9.39 26.24
CA LEU A 78 -30.14 -10.56 26.06
C LEU A 78 -30.12 -11.46 27.30
N PHE A 79 -28.95 -11.75 27.84
CA PHE A 79 -28.79 -12.55 29.06
C PHE A 79 -29.46 -11.87 30.25
N SER A 80 -29.22 -10.57 30.42
CA SER A 80 -29.84 -9.76 31.48
C SER A 80 -31.36 -9.73 31.36
N ALA A 81 -31.90 -9.62 30.14
CA ALA A 81 -33.34 -9.62 29.90
C ALA A 81 -33.97 -11.01 30.14
N SER A 82 -33.31 -12.09 29.69
CA SER A 82 -33.76 -13.48 29.89
C SER A 82 -33.87 -13.83 31.38
N SER A 83 -32.97 -13.29 32.21
CA SER A 83 -32.99 -13.52 33.67
C SER A 83 -34.18 -12.88 34.42
N ARG A 84 -34.98 -12.00 33.80
CA ARG A 84 -35.97 -11.15 34.49
C ARG A 84 -37.44 -11.45 34.18
N GLY A 85 -37.79 -12.42 33.32
CA GLY A 85 -39.19 -12.64 32.90
C GLY A 85 -39.54 -14.06 32.44
N PRO A 86 -40.84 -14.35 32.25
CA PRO A 86 -41.31 -15.68 31.81
C PRO A 86 -40.87 -15.98 30.36
N GLN A 87 -40.22 -17.13 30.17
CA GLN A 87 -39.48 -17.47 28.95
C GLN A 87 -40.34 -17.81 27.70
N SER A 88 -41.61 -18.18 27.88
CA SER A 88 -42.44 -18.74 26.80
C SER A 88 -42.67 -17.79 25.62
N SER A 89 -42.74 -16.47 25.86
CA SER A 89 -42.91 -15.47 24.80
C SER A 89 -41.60 -14.98 24.16
N SER A 90 -40.46 -15.20 24.84
CA SER A 90 -39.15 -14.72 24.44
C SER A 90 -38.55 -15.57 23.31
N CYS A 91 -38.75 -16.89 23.35
CA CYS A 91 -38.27 -17.78 22.28
C CYS A 91 -38.98 -17.53 20.94
N HIS A 92 -40.30 -17.24 20.95
CA HIS A 92 -41.05 -16.90 19.74
C HIS A 92 -40.55 -15.60 19.08
N ARG A 93 -40.08 -14.63 19.88
CA ARG A 93 -39.54 -13.35 19.40
C ARG A 93 -38.02 -13.38 19.15
N SER A 94 -37.36 -14.53 19.30
CA SER A 94 -35.91 -14.69 19.11
C SER A 94 -35.43 -14.34 17.70
N TRP A 95 -36.32 -14.32 16.71
CA TRP A 95 -36.00 -13.90 15.35
C TRP A 95 -35.58 -12.42 15.26
N ILE A 96 -36.09 -11.55 16.14
CA ILE A 96 -35.77 -10.11 16.12
C ILE A 96 -34.28 -9.87 16.42
N PRO A 97 -33.73 -10.30 17.59
CA PRO A 97 -32.31 -10.15 17.86
C PRO A 97 -31.44 -10.98 16.90
N SER A 98 -31.93 -12.13 16.43
CA SER A 98 -31.21 -12.94 15.42
C SER A 98 -31.05 -12.19 14.10
N LEU A 99 -32.13 -11.58 13.58
CA LEU A 99 -32.11 -10.83 12.34
C LEU A 99 -31.25 -9.57 12.45
N CYS A 100 -31.37 -8.83 13.57
CA CYS A 100 -30.54 -7.66 13.84
C CYS A 100 -29.04 -8.04 13.87
N SER A 101 -28.70 -9.11 14.60
CA SER A 101 -27.33 -9.64 14.66
C SER A 101 -26.81 -10.06 13.30
N LEU A 102 -27.63 -10.75 12.49
CA LEU A 102 -27.27 -11.18 11.15
C LEU A 102 -27.01 -9.99 10.21
N LEU A 103 -27.92 -9.02 10.16
CA LEU A 103 -27.78 -7.85 9.29
C LEU A 103 -26.55 -7.02 9.67
N PHE A 104 -26.32 -6.81 10.97
CA PHE A 104 -25.13 -6.13 11.45
C PHE A 104 -23.86 -6.88 11.06
N SER A 105 -23.82 -8.20 11.28
CA SER A 105 -22.69 -9.06 10.88
C SER A 105 -22.39 -8.98 9.39
N LEU A 106 -23.41 -9.07 8.53
CA LEU A 106 -23.24 -8.96 7.08
C LEU A 106 -22.69 -7.58 6.67
N GLY A 107 -23.22 -6.51 7.27
CA GLY A 107 -22.73 -5.15 7.05
C GLY A 107 -21.26 -4.99 7.47
N MET A 108 -20.88 -5.52 8.62
CA MET A 108 -19.49 -5.47 9.11
C MET A 108 -18.54 -6.28 8.24
N ILE A 109 -18.92 -7.51 7.86
CA ILE A 109 -18.14 -8.36 6.96
C ILE A 109 -17.91 -7.65 5.62
N TRP A 110 -18.98 -7.08 5.05
CA TRP A 110 -18.90 -6.31 3.81
C TRP A 110 -17.98 -5.09 3.93
N ALA A 111 -18.13 -4.30 5.00
CA ALA A 111 -17.29 -3.12 5.24
C ALA A 111 -15.81 -3.49 5.40
N VAL A 112 -15.52 -4.57 6.14
CA VAL A 112 -14.17 -5.11 6.29
C VAL A 112 -13.60 -5.57 4.95
N ARG A 113 -14.36 -6.33 4.14
CA ARG A 113 -13.95 -6.72 2.78
C ARG A 113 -13.59 -5.50 1.94
N TYR A 114 -14.50 -4.55 1.88
CA TYR A 114 -14.33 -3.33 1.11
C TYR A 114 -13.07 -2.56 1.52
N LYS A 115 -12.89 -2.27 2.82
CA LYS A 115 -11.71 -1.55 3.31
C LYS A 115 -10.41 -2.30 3.07
N THR A 116 -10.43 -3.64 3.21
CA THR A 116 -9.25 -4.46 2.95
C THR A 116 -8.87 -4.47 1.46
N ASP A 117 -9.85 -4.41 0.55
CA ASP A 117 -9.60 -4.29 -0.88
C ASP A 117 -9.07 -2.92 -1.27
N VAL A 118 -9.57 -1.85 -0.63
CA VAL A 118 -9.05 -0.49 -0.77
C VAL A 118 -7.60 -0.41 -0.28
N GLU A 119 -7.29 -0.97 0.88
CA GLU A 119 -5.92 -1.09 1.41
C GLU A 119 -5.00 -1.78 0.40
N GLY A 120 -5.39 -2.97 -0.07
CA GLY A 120 -4.58 -3.72 -1.05
C GLY A 120 -4.42 -3.00 -2.39
N HIS A 121 -5.40 -2.19 -2.81
CA HIS A 121 -5.26 -1.34 -3.99
C HIS A 121 -4.26 -0.20 -3.75
N LEU A 122 -4.33 0.48 -2.60
CA LEU A 122 -3.39 1.54 -2.21
C LEU A 122 -1.96 1.00 -2.07
N GLU A 123 -1.78 -0.18 -1.48
CA GLU A 123 -0.48 -0.84 -1.38
C GLU A 123 0.12 -1.11 -2.77
N LYS A 124 -0.69 -1.60 -3.72
CA LYS A 124 -0.21 -1.80 -5.11
C LYS A 124 0.15 -0.48 -5.80
N LEU A 125 -0.54 0.62 -5.51
CA LEU A 125 -0.17 1.93 -6.06
C LEU A 125 1.11 2.45 -5.42
N LEU A 126 1.26 2.29 -4.10
CA LEU A 126 2.45 2.65 -3.36
C LEU A 126 3.68 1.87 -3.85
N GLU A 127 3.55 0.56 -4.06
CA GLU A 127 4.63 -0.27 -4.61
C GLU A 127 5.10 0.25 -5.97
N ARG A 128 4.17 0.59 -6.87
CA ARG A 128 4.50 1.13 -8.20
C ARG A 128 5.21 2.47 -8.11
N GLU A 129 4.74 3.38 -7.26
CA GLU A 129 5.40 4.68 -7.08
C GLU A 129 6.77 4.55 -6.43
N LYS A 130 6.96 3.64 -5.47
CA LYS A 130 8.27 3.35 -4.89
C LYS A 130 9.24 2.77 -5.91
N GLU A 131 8.75 1.89 -6.79
CA GLU A 131 9.55 1.37 -7.91
C GLU A 131 9.95 2.47 -8.89
N ASP A 132 9.03 3.36 -9.26
CA ASP A 132 9.31 4.51 -10.13
C ASP A 132 10.31 5.48 -9.49
N GLY A 133 10.17 5.78 -8.19
CA GLY A 133 11.14 6.57 -7.43
C GLY A 133 12.52 5.92 -7.40
N LYS A 134 12.59 4.60 -7.21
CA LYS A 134 13.86 3.86 -7.24
C LYS A 134 14.53 3.89 -8.61
N LEU A 135 13.76 3.81 -9.69
CA LEU A 135 14.30 3.92 -11.06
C LEU A 135 14.81 5.34 -11.32
N LEU A 136 14.07 6.36 -10.91
CA LEU A 136 14.48 7.75 -11.04
C LEU A 136 15.78 8.03 -10.26
N ALA A 137 15.89 7.56 -9.03
CA ALA A 137 17.09 7.70 -8.21
C ALA A 137 18.32 7.08 -8.91
N LYS A 138 18.17 5.88 -9.50
CA LYS A 138 19.24 5.25 -10.29
C LYS A 138 19.62 6.07 -11.53
N CYS A 139 18.63 6.61 -12.26
CA CYS A 139 18.91 7.49 -13.40
C CYS A 139 19.67 8.75 -12.98
N VAL A 140 19.32 9.33 -11.83
CA VAL A 140 20.02 10.51 -11.27
C VAL A 140 21.45 10.16 -10.88
N GLU A 141 21.68 9.00 -10.25
CA GLU A 141 23.03 8.52 -9.92
C GLU A 141 23.87 8.25 -11.17
N GLU A 142 23.30 7.60 -12.19
CA GLU A 142 24.00 7.33 -13.44
C GLU A 142 24.32 8.61 -14.21
N LEU A 143 23.39 9.58 -14.25
CA LEU A 143 23.62 10.90 -14.82
C LEU A 143 24.75 11.64 -14.08
N LYS A 144 24.76 11.61 -12.74
CA LYS A 144 25.83 12.21 -11.93
C LYS A 144 27.18 11.53 -12.16
N ARG A 145 27.20 10.23 -12.44
CA ARG A 145 28.42 9.45 -12.68
C ARG A 145 28.98 9.64 -14.08
N LYS A 146 28.13 9.58 -15.11
CA LYS A 146 28.52 9.61 -16.54
C LYS A 146 28.60 11.01 -17.12
N GLY A 147 27.89 11.98 -16.53
CA GLY A 147 27.91 13.36 -16.98
C GLY A 147 27.46 13.52 -18.43
N VAL A 148 28.37 14.00 -19.29
CA VAL A 148 28.10 14.28 -20.71
C VAL A 148 27.96 13.00 -21.56
N GLU A 149 28.48 11.88 -21.09
CA GLU A 149 28.37 10.57 -21.77
C GLU A 149 27.01 9.88 -21.54
N PHE A 150 26.13 10.49 -20.75
CA PHE A 150 24.83 9.92 -20.44
C PHE A 150 23.88 9.99 -21.64
N ASP A 151 23.55 8.84 -22.23
CA ASP A 151 22.54 8.74 -23.27
C ASP A 151 21.16 8.46 -22.68
N LEU A 152 20.32 9.50 -22.67
CA LEU A 152 18.94 9.47 -22.18
C LEU A 152 18.11 8.33 -22.77
N LEU A 153 18.20 8.13 -24.09
CA LEU A 153 17.32 7.20 -24.79
C LEU A 153 17.74 5.77 -24.49
N LYS A 154 19.05 5.50 -24.44
CA LYS A 154 19.57 4.16 -24.21
C LYS A 154 19.38 3.71 -22.76
N GLU A 155 19.67 4.59 -21.79
CA GLU A 155 19.70 4.22 -20.37
C GLU A 155 18.30 4.19 -19.75
N VAL A 156 17.46 5.17 -20.07
CA VAL A 156 16.07 5.19 -19.59
C VAL A 156 15.26 4.05 -20.22
N ASP A 157 15.46 3.75 -21.51
CA ASP A 157 14.73 2.65 -22.17
C ASP A 157 15.19 1.27 -21.68
N ALA A 158 16.48 1.08 -21.39
CA ALA A 158 16.98 -0.15 -20.77
C ALA A 158 16.33 -0.39 -19.39
N LEU A 159 16.23 0.65 -18.56
CA LEU A 159 15.58 0.58 -17.25
C LEU A 159 14.06 0.36 -17.37
N ARG A 160 13.40 1.00 -18.34
CA ARG A 160 11.97 0.80 -18.61
C ARG A 160 11.66 -0.62 -19.09
N ARG A 161 12.50 -1.21 -19.95
CA ARG A 161 12.40 -2.62 -20.37
C ARG A 161 12.65 -3.59 -19.22
N ALA A 162 13.63 -3.31 -18.36
CA ALA A 162 13.85 -4.12 -17.16
C ALA A 162 12.63 -4.09 -16.21
N LYS A 163 11.93 -2.95 -16.11
CA LYS A 163 10.66 -2.83 -15.38
C LYS A 163 9.56 -3.71 -15.99
N SER A 164 9.37 -3.69 -17.33
CA SER A 164 8.28 -4.44 -17.97
C SER A 164 8.39 -5.95 -17.75
N LEU A 165 9.61 -6.49 -17.84
CA LEU A 165 9.88 -7.92 -17.61
C LEU A 165 9.57 -8.37 -16.18
N ARG A 166 9.76 -7.49 -15.19
CA ARG A 166 9.52 -7.82 -13.78
C ARG A 166 8.03 -7.85 -13.42
N VAL A 167 7.20 -7.10 -14.14
CA VAL A 167 5.76 -7.05 -13.92
C VAL A 167 5.09 -8.38 -14.30
N GLU A 168 5.60 -9.09 -15.30
CA GLU A 168 5.04 -10.38 -15.76
C GLU A 168 5.28 -11.54 -14.77
N ALA A 169 6.29 -11.43 -13.89
CA ALA A 169 6.68 -12.52 -12.99
C ALA A 169 5.89 -12.59 -11.66
N LYS A 170 4.97 -11.65 -11.37
CA LYS A 170 4.28 -11.60 -10.07
C LYS A 170 3.16 -12.65 -10.00
N ALA A 171 3.48 -13.80 -9.39
CA ALA A 171 2.59 -14.95 -9.26
C ALA A 171 1.24 -14.62 -8.57
N VAL A 172 0.17 -15.24 -9.06
CA VAL A 172 -1.20 -15.10 -8.53
C VAL A 172 -1.35 -15.94 -7.27
N ARG A 173 -1.53 -15.28 -6.12
CA ARG A 173 -1.70 -15.93 -4.82
C ARG A 173 -3.11 -16.50 -4.68
N LYS A 174 -3.21 -17.83 -4.55
CA LYS A 174 -4.46 -18.62 -4.62
C LYS A 174 -5.36 -18.51 -3.38
N TRP A 175 -4.81 -18.06 -2.24
CA TRP A 175 -5.56 -17.77 -1.00
C TRP A 175 -5.00 -16.50 -0.35
N SER A 176 -5.87 -15.52 -0.14
CA SER A 176 -5.46 -14.26 0.48
C SER A 176 -5.67 -14.32 1.99
N ALA A 177 -4.80 -13.68 2.77
CA ALA A 177 -5.02 -13.52 4.23
C ALA A 177 -6.38 -12.85 4.51
N ARG A 178 -6.88 -12.09 3.53
CA ARG A 178 -8.22 -11.51 3.51
C ARG A 178 -9.29 -12.57 3.72
N ASP A 179 -9.26 -13.69 3.01
CA ASP A 179 -10.33 -14.71 3.06
C ASP A 179 -10.51 -15.29 4.47
N PHE A 180 -9.39 -15.55 5.16
CA PHE A 180 -9.38 -16.00 6.56
C PHE A 180 -10.08 -15.02 7.51
N VAL A 181 -9.88 -13.71 7.33
CA VAL A 181 -10.51 -12.70 8.20
C VAL A 181 -12.04 -12.72 8.08
N SER A 182 -12.61 -12.88 6.87
CA SER A 182 -14.08 -12.97 6.76
C SER A 182 -14.60 -14.27 7.30
N LEU A 183 -13.89 -15.38 7.05
CA LEU A 183 -14.29 -16.67 7.59
C LEU A 183 -14.34 -16.64 9.11
N PHE A 184 -13.38 -15.95 9.74
CA PHE A 184 -13.38 -15.72 11.18
C PHE A 184 -14.61 -14.93 11.64
N PHE A 185 -14.89 -13.76 11.05
CA PHE A 185 -16.06 -12.96 11.42
C PHE A 185 -17.37 -13.72 11.18
N PHE A 186 -17.49 -14.41 10.04
CA PHE A 186 -18.65 -15.25 9.73
C PHE A 186 -18.85 -16.35 10.77
N THR A 187 -17.78 -17.04 11.17
CA THR A 187 -17.84 -18.08 12.20
C THR A 187 -18.31 -17.51 13.54
N VAL A 188 -17.76 -16.37 13.97
CA VAL A 188 -18.18 -15.70 15.20
C VAL A 188 -19.64 -15.27 15.12
N SER A 189 -20.10 -14.73 13.99
CA SER A 189 -21.50 -14.38 13.76
C SER A 189 -22.42 -15.59 13.92
N CYS A 190 -22.07 -16.74 13.33
CA CYS A 190 -22.83 -17.99 13.50
C CYS A 190 -22.89 -18.43 14.96
N LEU A 191 -21.77 -18.35 15.70
CA LEU A 191 -21.74 -18.66 17.12
C LEU A 191 -22.66 -17.74 17.93
N VAL A 192 -22.63 -16.42 17.67
CA VAL A 192 -23.49 -15.45 18.37
C VAL A 192 -24.97 -15.71 18.10
N LEU A 193 -25.33 -16.09 16.87
CA LEU A 193 -26.71 -16.48 16.54
C LEU A 193 -27.15 -17.73 17.30
N GLY A 194 -26.29 -18.74 17.41
CA GLY A 194 -26.52 -19.93 18.22
C GLY A 194 -26.73 -19.60 19.70
N LEU A 195 -25.82 -18.79 20.27
CA LEU A 195 -25.93 -18.33 21.66
C LEU A 195 -27.19 -17.52 21.92
N THR A 196 -27.58 -16.65 20.99
CA THR A 196 -28.83 -15.87 21.08
C THR A 196 -30.05 -16.79 21.20
N ARG A 197 -30.09 -17.89 20.44
CA ARG A 197 -31.16 -18.89 20.54
C ARG A 197 -31.12 -19.64 21.85
N VAL A 198 -29.94 -20.09 22.29
CA VAL A 198 -29.79 -20.77 23.59
C VAL A 198 -30.30 -19.88 24.71
N ILE A 199 -29.82 -18.63 24.82
CA ILE A 199 -30.20 -17.70 25.91
C ILE A 199 -31.72 -17.42 25.97
N LEU A 200 -32.41 -17.39 24.83
CA LEU A 200 -33.83 -17.03 24.75
C LEU A 200 -34.79 -18.23 24.77
N CYS A 201 -34.29 -19.44 24.52
CA CYS A 201 -35.11 -20.65 24.40
C CYS A 201 -34.70 -21.76 25.39
N SER A 202 -33.66 -21.56 26.21
CA SER A 202 -33.31 -22.41 27.36
C SER A 202 -34.01 -21.93 28.62
#